data_AF-A0A6M0K6A1-F1
#
_entry.id   AF-A0A6M0K6A1-F1
#
_cell.length_a   1.000
_cell.length_b   1.000
_cell.length_c   1.000
_cell.angle_alpha   90.00
_cell.angle_beta   90.00
_cell.angle_gamma   90.00
#
_symmetry.space_group_name_H-M   'P 1'
#
loop_
_entity.id
_entity.type
_entity.pdbx_description
1 polymer ?
#
loop_
_entity_poly.entity_id
_entity_poly.type
_entity_poly.pdbx_seq_one_letter_code
_entity_poly.pdbx_strand_id
1 'polypeptide(L)'
;MLGIRLYIQCSERRLRVSSPQRAASFECEPLIALEDRPGRARVLAIGADARALEGRAGTRVVNPFAHPRIVIDDFAAAESLLKSAIRPLTKGRWWSSVALGILHPERDFDGGLTDIERRALYELCIGAGCRQCLIHRGAALSLEAVMRYASPGRSRP
;
A
#
# COMPACT_ATOMS: atom_id res chain seq x y z
N MET A 1 3.96 -6.68 24.26
CA MET A 1 4.89 -6.42 23.14
C MET A 1 4.09 -5.76 22.01
N LEU A 2 4.37 -4.49 21.66
CA LEU A 2 3.62 -3.79 20.60
C LEU A 2 3.92 -4.44 19.23
N GLY A 3 2.89 -4.72 18.44
CA GLY A 3 3.02 -5.28 17.07
C GLY A 3 3.78 -4.35 16.13
N ILE A 4 4.13 -4.84 14.93
CA ILE A 4 4.72 -3.95 13.89
C ILE A 4 3.64 -2.97 13.45
N ARG A 5 4.03 -1.72 13.24
CA ARG A 5 3.19 -0.71 12.63
C ARG A 5 3.84 -0.31 11.31
N LEU A 6 3.03 -0.28 10.26
CA LEU A 6 3.45 0.15 8.94
C LEU A 6 2.67 1.42 8.61
N TYR A 7 3.38 2.48 8.29
CA TYR A 7 2.76 3.66 7.69
C TYR A 7 2.94 3.57 6.19
N ILE A 8 1.82 3.46 5.48
CA ILE A 8 1.73 3.22 4.05
C ILE A 8 1.17 4.48 3.42
N GLN A 9 2.00 5.22 2.71
CA GLN A 9 1.60 6.41 1.95
C GLN A 9 1.51 6.03 0.47
N CYS A 10 0.36 6.26 -0.17
CA CYS A 10 0.18 6.00 -1.59
C CYS A 10 -0.40 7.22 -2.32
N SER A 11 0.13 7.48 -3.51
CA SER A 11 -0.29 8.49 -4.47
C SER A 11 0.06 8.01 -5.87
N GLU A 12 -0.29 8.78 -6.92
CA GLU A 12 0.13 8.48 -8.29
C GLU A 12 1.64 8.51 -8.48
N ARG A 13 2.38 9.27 -7.67
CA ARG A 13 3.81 9.51 -7.86
C ARG A 13 4.69 8.72 -6.92
N ARG A 14 4.16 8.30 -5.77
CA ARG A 14 4.95 7.69 -4.71
C ARG A 14 4.14 6.66 -3.93
N LEU A 15 4.76 5.50 -3.73
CA LEU A 15 4.41 4.54 -2.71
C LEU A 15 5.55 4.50 -1.68
N ARG A 16 5.24 4.77 -0.42
CA ARG A 16 6.18 4.68 0.70
C ARG A 16 5.60 3.81 1.81
N VAL A 17 6.40 2.86 2.30
CA VAL A 17 6.09 2.07 3.48
C VAL A 17 7.18 2.31 4.51
N SER A 18 6.82 2.68 5.73
CA SER A 18 7.77 2.91 6.82
C SER A 18 7.37 2.19 8.09
N SER A 19 8.35 1.80 8.90
CA SER A 19 8.12 1.21 10.21
C SER A 19 9.00 1.87 11.27
N PRO A 20 8.42 2.56 12.26
CA PRO A 20 9.18 3.10 13.39
C PRO A 20 9.97 2.03 14.13
N GLN A 21 9.41 0.83 14.28
CA GLN A 21 10.04 -0.28 15.01
C GLN A 21 11.26 -0.86 14.28
N ARG A 22 11.34 -0.71 12.96
CA ARG A 22 12.48 -1.14 12.16
C ARG A 22 13.46 0.00 11.90
N ALA A 23 13.09 1.24 12.21
CA ALA A 23 13.77 2.45 11.74
C ALA A 23 14.10 2.37 10.24
N ALA A 24 13.16 1.84 9.44
CA ALA A 24 13.37 1.55 8.03
C ALA A 24 12.16 1.97 7.19
N SER A 25 12.44 2.34 5.95
CA SER A 25 11.41 2.62 4.94
C SER A 25 11.78 2.03 3.59
N PHE A 26 10.76 1.65 2.85
CA PHE A 26 10.82 1.34 1.43
C PHE A 26 10.05 2.42 0.67
N GLU A 27 10.62 2.92 -0.41
CA GLU A 27 9.99 3.94 -1.25
C GLU A 27 10.24 3.60 -2.72
N CYS A 28 9.20 3.71 -3.52
CA CYS A 28 9.31 3.57 -4.96
C CYS A 28 8.23 4.41 -5.65
N GLU A 29 8.40 4.60 -6.94
CA GLU A 29 7.25 4.95 -7.77
C GLU A 29 6.24 3.80 -7.76
N PRO A 30 4.93 4.07 -7.75
CA PRO A 30 3.90 3.04 -7.73
C PRO A 30 3.72 2.34 -9.08
N LEU A 31 4.81 1.91 -9.71
CA LEU A 31 4.78 1.11 -10.93
C LEU A 31 4.96 -0.36 -10.60
N ILE A 32 4.26 -1.22 -11.33
CA ILE A 32 4.43 -2.66 -11.31
C ILE A 32 4.43 -3.20 -12.73
N ALA A 33 5.44 -4.02 -13.04
CA ALA A 33 5.54 -4.75 -14.29
C ALA A 33 5.03 -6.18 -14.07
N LEU A 34 4.09 -6.58 -14.92
CA LEU A 34 3.38 -7.84 -14.85
C LEU A 34 3.56 -8.61 -16.15
N GLU A 35 3.72 -9.92 -16.05
CA GLU A 35 3.56 -10.85 -17.17
C GLU A 35 2.22 -11.56 -16.99
N ASP A 36 1.31 -11.34 -17.92
CA ASP A 36 -0.01 -11.98 -17.88
C ASP A 36 0.15 -13.49 -18.12
N ARG A 37 -0.41 -14.29 -17.21
CA ARG A 37 -0.42 -15.74 -17.29
C ARG A 37 -1.84 -16.25 -17.00
N PRO A 38 -2.20 -17.44 -17.52
CA PRO A 38 -3.45 -18.08 -17.13
C PRO A 38 -3.59 -18.16 -15.61
N GLY A 39 -4.71 -17.66 -15.08
CA GLY A 39 -5.05 -17.68 -13.66
C GLY A 39 -4.49 -16.49 -12.83
N ARG A 40 -3.20 -16.18 -12.92
CA ARG A 40 -2.60 -15.08 -12.14
C ARG A 40 -1.40 -14.46 -12.84
N ALA A 41 -1.42 -13.13 -13.01
CA ALA A 41 -0.27 -12.38 -13.49
C ALA A 41 0.95 -12.57 -12.57
N ARG A 42 2.13 -12.74 -13.18
CA ARG A 42 3.40 -12.83 -12.46
C ARG A 42 4.02 -11.45 -12.33
N VAL A 43 4.39 -11.06 -11.12
CA VAL A 43 5.16 -9.83 -10.87
C VAL A 43 6.57 -10.01 -11.40
N LEU A 44 6.98 -9.15 -12.34
CA LEU A 44 8.35 -9.10 -12.87
C LEU A 44 9.23 -8.12 -12.08
N ALA A 45 8.71 -6.92 -11.82
CA ALA A 45 9.42 -5.85 -11.13
C ALA A 45 8.44 -4.81 -10.55
N ILE A 46 8.95 -3.92 -9.69
CA ILE A 46 8.24 -2.74 -9.17
C ILE A 46 9.13 -1.49 -9.27
N GLY A 47 8.53 -0.29 -9.21
CA GLY A 47 9.26 0.97 -9.20
C GLY A 47 10.07 1.22 -10.48
N ALA A 48 11.31 1.68 -10.34
CA ALA A 48 12.18 1.99 -11.47
C ALA A 48 12.45 0.77 -12.36
N ASP A 49 12.61 -0.41 -11.77
CA ASP A 49 12.80 -1.66 -12.51
C ASP A 49 11.55 -2.05 -13.31
N ALA A 50 10.35 -1.70 -12.82
CA ALA A 50 9.12 -1.88 -13.60
C ALA A 50 9.07 -0.94 -14.81
N ARG A 51 9.45 0.33 -14.63
CA ARG A 51 9.54 1.29 -15.74
C ARG A 51 10.50 0.79 -16.83
N ALA A 52 11.65 0.22 -16.44
CA ALA A 52 12.63 -0.27 -17.40
C ALA A 52 12.10 -1.40 -18.31
N LEU A 53 10.95 -1.99 -17.98
CA LEU A 53 10.30 -3.04 -18.76
C LEU A 53 9.16 -2.51 -19.65
N GLU A 54 8.93 -1.20 -19.69
CA GLU A 54 7.92 -0.58 -20.55
C GLU A 54 8.22 -0.87 -22.04
N GLY A 55 7.17 -1.21 -22.81
CA GLY A 55 7.30 -1.61 -24.22
C GLY A 55 7.88 -3.01 -24.45
N ARG A 56 8.30 -3.74 -23.42
CA ARG A 56 8.76 -5.13 -23.57
C ARG A 56 7.59 -6.05 -23.95
N ALA A 57 7.77 -6.85 -25.00
CA ALA A 57 6.77 -7.82 -25.44
C ALA A 57 6.35 -8.77 -24.30
N GLY A 58 5.04 -8.98 -24.16
CA GLY A 58 4.45 -9.82 -23.11
C GLY A 58 4.51 -9.23 -21.70
N THR A 59 4.92 -7.97 -21.54
CA THR A 59 4.93 -7.25 -20.25
C THR A 59 3.93 -6.11 -20.26
N ARG A 60 3.19 -5.99 -19.17
CA ARG A 60 2.28 -4.88 -18.89
C ARG A 60 2.81 -4.09 -17.69
N VAL A 61 3.11 -2.81 -17.88
CA VAL A 61 3.52 -1.89 -16.82
C VAL A 61 2.33 -1.02 -16.45
N VAL A 62 1.94 -1.02 -15.18
CA VAL A 62 0.78 -0.25 -14.69
C VAL A 62 1.10 0.53 -13.43
N ASN A 63 0.41 1.65 -13.26
CA ASN A 63 0.34 2.40 -12.01
C ASN A 63 -1.06 2.26 -11.41
N PRO A 64 -1.24 1.43 -10.36
CA PRO A 64 -2.58 1.12 -9.88
C PRO A 64 -3.20 2.26 -9.04
N PHE A 65 -2.49 3.37 -8.84
CA PHE A 65 -3.01 4.55 -8.15
C PHE A 65 -3.23 5.73 -9.11
N ALA A 66 -2.92 5.60 -10.40
CA ALA A 66 -3.00 6.67 -11.39
C ALA A 66 -4.36 6.72 -12.11
N HIS A 67 -5.39 7.19 -11.40
CA HIS A 67 -6.70 7.45 -12.02
C HIS A 67 -7.31 8.75 -11.48
N PRO A 68 -7.90 9.61 -12.32
CA PRO A 68 -8.35 10.95 -11.90
C PRO A 68 -9.50 10.95 -10.88
N ARG A 69 -10.31 9.88 -10.83
CA ARG A 69 -11.56 9.85 -10.03
C ARG A 69 -11.64 8.77 -8.95
N ILE A 70 -10.72 7.81 -8.94
CA ILE A 70 -10.77 6.68 -7.99
C ILE A 70 -9.38 6.49 -7.38
N VAL A 71 -9.35 5.97 -6.16
CA VAL A 71 -8.09 5.77 -5.41
C VAL A 71 -7.26 4.62 -5.97
N ILE A 72 -7.93 3.57 -6.45
CA ILE A 72 -7.31 2.32 -6.90
C ILE A 72 -7.89 1.97 -8.27
N ASP A 73 -7.05 2.03 -9.30
CA ASP A 73 -7.40 1.73 -10.69
C ASP A 73 -7.37 0.23 -10.99
N ASP A 74 -6.30 -0.44 -10.56
CA ASP A 74 -6.12 -1.89 -10.67
C ASP A 74 -5.82 -2.47 -9.28
N PHE A 75 -6.84 -3.08 -8.65
CA PHE A 75 -6.72 -3.62 -7.31
C PHE A 75 -5.69 -4.75 -7.19
N ALA A 76 -5.66 -5.66 -8.18
CA ALA A 76 -4.76 -6.82 -8.14
C ALA A 76 -3.29 -6.40 -8.29
N ALA A 77 -3.04 -5.39 -9.15
CA ALA A 77 -1.74 -4.75 -9.28
C ALA A 77 -1.36 -3.98 -8.00
N ALA A 78 -2.29 -3.21 -7.42
CA ALA A 78 -2.07 -2.51 -6.15
C ALA A 78 -1.69 -3.47 -5.02
N GLU A 79 -2.41 -4.58 -4.87
CA GLU A 79 -2.17 -5.58 -3.81
C GLU A 79 -0.79 -6.21 -3.99
N SER A 80 -0.43 -6.60 -5.21
CA SER A 80 0.86 -7.22 -5.52
C SER A 80 2.03 -6.24 -5.32
N LEU A 81 1.85 -4.97 -5.71
CA LEU A 81 2.80 -3.90 -5.49
C LEU A 81 3.02 -3.64 -3.99
N LEU A 82 1.93 -3.46 -3.24
CA LEU A 82 1.99 -3.18 -1.81
C LEU A 82 2.59 -4.35 -1.03
N LYS A 83 2.22 -5.59 -1.37
CA LYS A 83 2.81 -6.80 -0.80
C LYS A 83 4.32 -6.84 -1.00
N SER A 84 4.78 -6.45 -2.20
CA SER A 84 6.21 -6.38 -2.53
C SER A 84 6.93 -5.30 -1.72
N ALA A 85 6.30 -4.14 -1.52
CA ALA A 85 6.83 -3.04 -0.71
C ALA A 85 6.87 -3.34 0.80
N ILE A 86 5.89 -4.10 1.32
CA ILE A 86 5.79 -4.47 2.74
C ILE A 86 6.80 -5.57 3.10
N ARG A 87 7.04 -6.53 2.20
CA ARG A 87 7.82 -7.75 2.48
C ARG A 87 9.22 -7.49 3.08
N PRO A 88 10.02 -6.52 2.61
CA PRO A 88 11.33 -6.22 3.21
C PRO A 88 11.25 -5.81 4.69
N LEU A 89 10.17 -5.13 5.10
CA LEU A 89 9.99 -4.59 6.45
C LEU A 89 9.43 -5.64 7.44
N THR A 90 8.78 -6.68 6.92
CA THR A 90 8.15 -7.75 7.71
C THR A 90 8.94 -9.07 7.70
N LYS A 91 9.94 -9.23 6.81
CA LYS A 91 10.79 -10.43 6.72
C LYS A 91 11.45 -10.77 8.06
N GLY A 92 11.55 -12.08 8.36
CA GLY A 92 12.28 -12.60 9.52
C GLY A 92 11.51 -12.63 10.85
N ARG A 93 10.19 -12.36 10.86
CA ARG A 93 9.37 -12.54 12.06
C ARG A 93 8.39 -13.69 11.90
N TRP A 94 8.29 -14.54 12.92
CA TRP A 94 7.22 -15.53 13.02
C TRP A 94 5.87 -14.84 13.25
N TRP A 95 4.83 -15.41 12.64
CA TRP A 95 3.37 -15.45 12.84
C TRP A 95 2.70 -14.61 13.97
N SER A 96 3.42 -14.17 15.00
CA SER A 96 2.96 -13.37 16.16
C SER A 96 3.06 -11.84 15.98
N SER A 97 3.57 -11.39 14.84
CA SER A 97 3.81 -9.98 14.56
C SER A 97 2.64 -9.35 13.86
N VAL A 98 1.59 -8.97 14.61
CA VAL A 98 0.43 -8.28 14.03
C VAL A 98 0.90 -6.96 13.42
N ALA A 99 0.91 -6.89 12.09
CA ALA A 99 1.15 -5.65 11.36
C ALA A 99 -0.15 -4.85 11.33
N LEU A 100 -0.16 -3.72 12.04
CA LEU A 100 -1.16 -2.67 11.87
C LEU A 100 -0.70 -1.77 10.74
N GLY A 101 -1.44 -1.79 9.62
CA GLY A 101 -1.24 -0.84 8.53
C GLY A 101 -2.00 0.44 8.80
N ILE A 102 -1.31 1.58 8.77
CA ILE A 102 -1.91 2.90 8.69
C ILE A 102 -1.79 3.31 7.22
N LEU A 103 -2.85 3.14 6.44
CA LEU A 103 -2.87 3.46 5.02
C LEU A 103 -3.35 4.89 4.81
N HIS A 104 -2.51 5.70 4.19
CA HIS A 104 -2.72 7.10 3.88
C HIS A 104 -2.71 7.29 2.35
N PRO A 105 -3.88 7.37 1.71
CA PRO A 105 -3.96 7.89 0.35
C PRO A 105 -3.68 9.40 0.41
N GLU A 106 -2.56 9.85 -0.15
CA GLU A 106 -2.10 11.25 -0.06
C GLU A 106 -2.83 12.19 -1.03
N ARG A 107 -3.83 11.68 -1.76
CA ARG A 107 -4.70 12.49 -2.60
C ARG A 107 -5.86 13.03 -1.76
N ASP A 108 -6.07 14.34 -1.87
CA ASP A 108 -7.35 14.95 -1.48
C ASP A 108 -8.38 14.67 -2.58
N PHE A 109 -9.35 13.83 -2.26
CA PHE A 109 -10.55 13.66 -3.10
C PHE A 109 -11.54 14.74 -2.70
N ASP A 110 -12.08 15.47 -3.68
CA ASP A 110 -13.18 16.41 -3.44
C ASP A 110 -14.37 15.66 -2.83
N GLY A 111 -14.76 16.03 -1.61
CA GLY A 111 -15.79 15.32 -0.83
C GLY A 111 -15.27 14.14 0.03
N GLY A 112 -13.98 13.83 -0.05
CA GLY A 112 -13.32 12.77 0.70
C GLY A 112 -13.62 11.36 0.18
N LEU A 113 -13.00 10.34 0.80
CA LEU A 113 -13.22 8.94 0.43
C LEU A 113 -14.66 8.51 0.68
N THR A 114 -15.29 7.86 -0.30
CA THR A 114 -16.56 7.12 -0.14
C THR A 114 -16.38 5.85 0.72
N ASP A 115 -17.48 5.24 1.16
CA ASP A 115 -17.42 3.96 1.90
C ASP A 115 -16.83 2.82 1.07
N ILE A 116 -17.11 2.80 -0.24
CA ILE A 116 -16.56 1.80 -1.16
C ILE A 116 -15.04 1.96 -1.27
N GLU A 117 -14.55 3.20 -1.41
CA GLU A 117 -13.11 3.47 -1.46
C GLU A 117 -12.41 3.15 -0.14
N ARG A 118 -13.02 3.51 1.01
CA ARG A 118 -12.49 3.12 2.33
C ARG A 118 -12.40 1.61 2.45
N ARG A 119 -13.41 0.87 1.98
CA ARG A 119 -13.39 -0.59 1.99
C ARG A 119 -12.31 -1.14 1.08
N ALA A 120 -12.18 -0.62 -0.14
CA ALA A 120 -11.14 -1.04 -1.08
C ALA A 120 -9.74 -0.82 -0.50
N LEU A 121 -9.46 0.33 0.11
CA LEU A 121 -8.17 0.60 0.76
C LEU A 121 -7.92 -0.31 1.97
N TYR A 122 -8.96 -0.57 2.76
CA TYR A 122 -8.87 -1.52 3.87
C TYR A 122 -8.49 -2.91 3.36
N GLU A 123 -9.23 -3.43 2.38
CA GLU A 123 -8.99 -4.76 1.78
C GLU A 123 -7.61 -4.84 1.12
N LEU A 124 -7.19 -3.78 0.42
CA LEU A 124 -5.86 -3.70 -0.18
C LEU A 124 -4.76 -3.91 0.87
N CYS A 125 -4.89 -3.23 2.01
CA CYS A 125 -3.93 -3.35 3.10
C CYS A 125 -3.94 -4.74 3.73
N ILE A 126 -5.12 -5.37 3.88
CA ILE A 126 -5.26 -6.73 4.40
C ILE A 126 -4.65 -7.76 3.42
N GLY A 127 -4.99 -7.69 2.13
CA GLY A 127 -4.45 -8.57 1.08
C GLY A 127 -2.93 -8.48 0.95
N ALA A 128 -2.36 -7.29 1.18
CA ALA A 128 -0.91 -7.08 1.21
C ALA A 128 -0.21 -7.67 2.46
N GLY A 129 -0.96 -8.22 3.43
CA GLY A 129 -0.45 -8.96 4.57
C GLY A 129 -0.57 -8.23 5.92
N CYS A 130 -1.28 -7.11 6.00
CA CYS A 130 -1.61 -6.51 7.30
C CYS A 130 -2.74 -7.29 7.98
N ARG A 131 -2.72 -7.36 9.31
CA ARG A 131 -3.80 -8.02 10.07
C ARG A 131 -4.94 -7.07 10.42
N GLN A 132 -4.65 -5.78 10.43
CA GLN A 132 -5.60 -4.71 10.63
C GLN A 132 -5.14 -3.51 9.82
N CYS A 133 -6.08 -2.75 9.29
CA CYS A 133 -5.83 -1.50 8.59
C CYS A 133 -6.61 -0.36 9.23
N LEU A 134 -5.95 0.79 9.40
CA LEU A 134 -6.56 2.07 9.70
C LEU A 134 -6.34 3.01 8.52
N ILE A 135 -7.40 3.63 8.03
CA ILE A 135 -7.29 4.64 6.97
C ILE A 135 -7.02 5.99 7.63
N HIS A 136 -5.90 6.61 7.25
CA HIS A 136 -5.53 7.95 7.68
C HIS A 136 -5.82 8.97 6.58
N ARG A 137 -6.18 10.19 7.00
CA ARG A 137 -6.44 11.34 6.12
C ARG A 137 -5.83 12.58 6.76
N GLY A 138 -5.41 13.53 5.93
CA GLY A 138 -4.87 14.82 6.36
C GLY A 138 -3.34 14.86 6.32
N ALA A 139 -2.75 15.60 7.26
CA ALA A 139 -1.30 15.82 7.27
C ALA A 139 -0.52 14.52 7.52
N ALA A 140 0.60 14.36 6.83
CA ALA A 140 1.47 13.21 7.00
C ALA A 140 1.89 13.00 8.47
N LEU A 141 1.91 11.75 8.92
CA LEU A 141 2.23 11.39 10.29
C LEU A 141 3.74 11.28 10.50
N SER A 142 4.22 11.74 11.65
CA SER A 142 5.57 11.40 12.12
C SER A 142 5.64 9.93 12.54
N LEU A 143 6.84 9.35 12.58
CA LEU A 143 7.02 7.97 13.07
C LEU A 143 6.57 7.80 14.53
N GLU A 144 6.72 8.84 15.35
CA GLU A 144 6.18 8.87 16.72
C GLU A 144 4.64 8.84 16.72
N ALA A 145 4.01 9.64 15.86
CA ALA A 145 2.55 9.65 15.71
C ALA A 145 2.03 8.28 15.23
N VAL A 146 2.73 7.62 14.31
CA VAL A 146 2.41 6.25 13.85
C VAL A 146 2.38 5.26 15.02
N MET A 147 3.33 5.37 15.96
CA MET A 147 3.39 4.50 17.15
C MET A 147 2.19 4.69 18.08
N ARG A 148 1.67 5.92 18.19
CA ARG A 148 0.49 6.26 19.01
C ARG A 148 -0.82 6.21 18.24
N TYR A 149 -0.77 6.00 16.92
CA TYR A 149 -1.94 6.09 16.06
C TYR A 149 -3.00 5.09 16.50
N ALA A 150 -4.18 5.62 16.81
CA ALA A 150 -5.41 4.89 17.04
C ALA A 150 -6.44 5.42 16.04
N SER A 151 -7.45 4.61 15.66
CA SER A 151 -8.53 5.11 14.81
C SER A 151 -9.12 6.39 15.41
N PRO A 152 -9.19 7.50 14.68
CA PRO A 152 -10.04 8.61 15.08
C PRO A 152 -11.49 8.13 15.00
N GLY A 153 -12.07 7.73 16.14
CA GLY A 153 -13.49 7.36 16.29
C GLY A 153 -13.93 6.12 15.49
N ARG A 154 -14.16 5.00 16.19
CA ARG A 154 -15.09 3.99 15.68
C ARG A 154 -16.51 4.54 15.83
N SER A 155 -17.10 5.11 14.79
CA SER A 155 -18.48 4.74 14.51
C SER A 155 -18.42 3.32 13.95
N ARG A 156 -18.65 2.33 14.81
CA ARG A 156 -19.04 1.00 14.32
C ARG A 156 -20.28 1.20 13.43
N PRO A 157 -20.43 0.44 12.34
CA PRO A 157 -21.73 0.35 11.68
C PRO A 157 -22.79 -0.12 12.68
#